data_AF-A0A1L8R908-F1
#
_entry.id   AF-A0A1L8R908-F1
#
_cell.length_a   1.000
_cell.length_b   1.000
_cell.length_c   1.000
_cell.angle_alpha   90.00
_cell.angle_beta   90.00
_cell.angle_gamma   90.00
#
_symmetry.space_group_name_H-M   'P 1'
#
loop_
_entity.id
_entity.type
_entity.pdbx_description
1 polymer ?
#
loop_
_entity_poly.entity_id
_entity_poly.type
_entity_poly.pdbx_seq_one_letter_code
_entity_poly.pdbx_strand_id
1 'polypeptide(L)' 'MEQASNIIFKWQNEQFYGWVEKEYRNSFLINVTNPNKELITKYAKRIIISKKVCEWL' A
#
# COMPACT_ATOMS: atom_id res chain seq x y z
N MET A 1 -9.98 -17.32 6.88
CA MET A 1 -8.74 -17.01 6.16
C MET A 1 -8.86 -15.59 5.67
N GLU A 2 -8.21 -14.65 6.36
CA GLU A 2 -8.28 -13.23 6.03
C GLU A 2 -7.67 -13.03 4.65
N GLN A 3 -8.51 -12.65 3.69
CA GLN A 3 -8.07 -12.33 2.34
C GLN A 3 -7.15 -11.12 2.42
N ALA A 4 -5.85 -11.33 2.32
CA ALA A 4 -4.91 -10.28 2.02
C ALA A 4 -5.29 -9.72 0.64
N SER A 5 -6.06 -8.63 0.63
CA SER A 5 -6.43 -7.95 -0.60
C SER A 5 -5.20 -7.31 -1.20
N ASN A 6 -4.67 -7.95 -2.25
CA ASN A 6 -3.59 -7.39 -3.04
C ASN A 6 -4.13 -6.16 -3.78
N ILE A 7 -3.46 -5.03 -3.61
CA ILE A 7 -3.84 -3.80 -4.28
C ILE A 7 -2.62 -3.14 -4.93
N ILE A 8 -2.88 -2.46 -6.04
CA ILE A 8 -1.92 -1.61 -6.70
C ILE A 8 -2.22 -0.19 -6.26
N PHE A 9 -1.18 0.57 -5.93
CA PHE A 9 -1.33 1.97 -5.60
C PHE A 9 -0.22 2.80 -6.23
N LYS A 10 -0.55 4.05 -6.57
CA LYS A 10 0.43 5.01 -7.07
C LYS A 10 0.90 5.90 -5.93
N TRP A 11 2.21 5.98 -5.75
CA TRP A 11 2.86 6.84 -4.78
C TRP A 11 4.06 7.53 -5.44
N GLN A 12 4.22 8.85 -5.28
CA GLN A 12 5.32 9.61 -5.89
C GLN A 12 5.44 9.42 -7.42
N ASN A 13 4.31 9.20 -8.11
CA ASN A 13 4.27 8.90 -9.55
C ASN A 13 4.88 7.55 -9.95
N GLU A 14 5.24 6.71 -8.98
CA GLU A 14 5.63 5.32 -9.16
C GLU A 14 4.48 4.39 -8.75
N GLN A 15 4.40 3.22 -9.39
CA GLN A 15 3.39 2.22 -9.08
C GLN A 15 3.98 1.15 -8.16
N PHE A 16 3.31 0.92 -7.05
CA PHE A 16 3.70 -0.06 -6.05
C PHE A 16 2.62 -1.11 -5.87
N TYR A 17 3.06 -2.25 -5.36
CA TYR A 17 2.24 -3.43 -5.12
C TYR A 17 2.34 -3.75 -3.64
N GLY A 18 1.22 -4.14 -3.05
CA GLY A 18 1.19 -4.55 -1.67
C GLY A 18 -0.15 -5.17 -1.32
N TRP A 19 -0.31 -5.50 -0.05
CA TRP A 19 -1.57 -5.99 0.47
C TRP A 19 -2.09 -5.07 1.57
N VAL A 20 -3.41 -4.96 1.67
CA VAL A 20 -4.06 -4.21 2.74
C VAL A 20 -3.82 -4.94 4.06
N GLU A 21 -2.98 -4.34 4.92
CA GLU A 21 -2.76 -4.82 6.28
C GLU A 21 -3.87 -4.32 7.22
N LYS A 22 -4.38 -3.10 6.98
CA LYS A 22 -5.50 -2.53 7.73
C LYS A 22 -6.31 -1.58 6.88
N GLU A 23 -7.62 -1.73 6.90
CA GLU A 23 -8.52 -0.77 6.28
C GLU A 23 -8.92 0.34 7.28
N TYR A 24 -8.86 1.59 6.83
CA TYR A 24 -9.45 2.74 7.51
C TYR A 24 -10.64 3.28 6.71
N ARG A 25 -11.38 4.23 7.29
CA ARG A 25 -12.56 4.82 6.67
C ARG A 25 -12.27 5.38 5.26
N ASN A 26 -11.17 6.14 5.11
CA ASN A 26 -10.80 6.82 3.86
C ASN A 26 -9.42 6.41 3.32
N SER A 27 -8.74 5.47 3.98
CA SER A 27 -7.36 5.08 3.65
C SER A 27 -7.14 3.59 3.87
N PHE A 28 -6.06 3.06 3.34
CA PHE A 28 -5.56 1.72 3.55
C PHE A 28 -4.14 1.79 4.12
N LEU A 29 -3.87 1.03 5.17
CA LEU A 29 -2.52 0.64 5.54
C LEU A 29 -2.13 -0.49 4.61
N ILE A 30 -1.14 -0.23 3.77
CA ILE A 30 -0.64 -1.17 2.80
C ILE A 30 0.75 -1.59 3.24
N ASN A 31 0.95 -2.90 3.32
CA ASN A 31 2.27 -3.48 3.47
C ASN A 31 2.81 -3.77 2.06
N VAL A 32 3.92 -3.13 1.72
CA VAL A 32 4.44 -3.10 0.35
C VAL A 32 5.29 -4.35 0.12
N THR A 33 4.95 -5.17 -0.88
CA THR A 33 5.72 -6.37 -1.26
C THR A 33 7.08 -6.00 -1.83
N ASN A 34 7.12 -4.94 -2.65
CA ASN A 34 8.33 -4.48 -3.34
C ASN A 34 8.66 -3.01 -3.00
N PRO A 35 9.07 -2.72 -1.76
CA PRO A 35 9.37 -1.36 -1.33
C PRO A 35 10.71 -0.90 -1.94
N ASN A 36 10.76 0.35 -2.40
CA ASN A 36 12.02 0.99 -2.78
C ASN A 36 12.85 1.36 -1.52
N LYS A 37 14.11 1.80 -1.70
CA LYS A 37 14.97 2.24 -0.58
C LYS A 37 14.28 3.27 0.31
N GLU A 38 13.51 4.20 -0.27
CA GLU A 38 12.80 5.22 0.50
C GLU A 38 11.70 4.64 1.38
N LEU A 39 10.88 3.72 0.86
CA LEU A 39 9.83 3.03 1.61
C LEU A 39 10.39 2.17 2.73
N ILE A 40 11.56 1.54 2.52
CA ILE A 40 12.23 0.77 3.56
C ILE A 40 12.76 1.70 4.67
N THR A 41 13.47 2.77 4.28
CA THR A 41 14.18 3.63 5.24
C THR A 41 13.24 4.60 5.96
N LYS A 42 12.28 5.22 5.27
CA LYS A 42 11.38 6.23 5.85
C LYS A 42 10.07 5.66 6.36
N TYR A 43 9.58 4.59 5.74
CA TYR A 43 8.22 4.08 5.97
C TYR A 43 8.19 2.64 6.48
N ALA A 44 9.35 2.01 6.75
CA ALA A 44 9.45 0.65 7.26
C ALA A 44 8.59 -0.37 6.48
N LYS A 45 8.51 -0.20 5.14
CA LYS A 45 7.71 -1.03 4.22
C LYS A 45 6.18 -0.93 4.37
N ARG A 46 5.68 -0.01 5.20
CA ARG A 46 4.25 0.21 5.44
C ARG A 46 3.86 1.62 5.07
N ILE A 47 2.82 1.76 4.24
CA ILE A 47 2.37 3.06 3.80
C ILE A 47 0.86 3.20 3.94
N ILE A 48 0.42 4.39 4.35
CA ILE A 48 -1.00 4.72 4.40
C ILE A 48 -1.34 5.48 3.13
N ILE A 49 -2.21 4.89 2.31
CA ILE A 49 -2.64 5.45 1.04
C ILE A 49 -4.15 5.66 1.05
N SER A 50 -4.61 6.77 0.47
CA SER A 50 -6.04 7.05 0.38
C SER A 50 -6.73 6.09 -0.59
N LYS A 51 -7.95 5.63 -0.27
CA LYS A 51 -8.70 4.69 -1.13
C LYS A 51 -8.91 5.21 -2.56
N LYS A 52 -8.89 6.53 -2.74
CA LYS A 52 -9.06 7.22 -4.03
C LYS A 52 -7.94 6.95 -5.04
N VAL A 53 -6.75 6.60 -4.58
CA VAL A 53 -5.56 6.38 -5.43
C VAL A 53 -5.11 4.91 -5.41
N CYS A 54 -5.92 4.04 -4.80
CA CYS A 54 -5.74 2.60 -4.85
C CYS A 54 -6.61 2.01 -5.96
N GLU A 55 -6.01 1.12 -6.75
CA GLU A 55 -6.72 0.31 -7.73
C GLU A 55 -6.70 -1.15 -7.23
N TRP A 56 -7.89 -1.76 -7.18
CA TRP A 56 -8.03 -3.16 -6.80
C TRP A 56 -7.71 -4.03 -8.02
N LEU A 57 -6.94 -5.09 -7.81
CA LEU A 57 -6.67 -6.13 -8.82
C LEU A 57 -7.78 -7.18 -8.85
#